data_AF-A0A3N7EVR7-F1
#
_entry.id   AF-A0A3N7EVR7-F1
#
_cell.length_a   1.000
_cell.length_b   1.000
_cell.length_c   1.000
_cell.angle_alpha   90.00
_cell.angle_beta   90.00
_cell.angle_gamma   90.00
#
_symmetry.space_group_name_H-M   'P 1'
#
loop_
_entity.id
_entity.type
_entity.pdbx_description
1 polymer ?
#
loop_
_entity_poly.entity_id
_entity_poly.type
_entity_poly.pdbx_seq_one_letter_code
_entity_poly.pdbx_strand_id
1 'polypeptide(L)' 'MSNSVFEARDEVVNEAAALCARLLEKWFGGVDEAIAALEAGQVDLADLALRSHIKQRKAMTVSAHMNIQGFSREVLGQVA' A
#
# COMPACT_ATOMS: atom_id res chain seq x y z
N MET A 1 -41.55 -8.28 8.75
CA MET A 1 -40.30 -7.91 8.03
C MET A 1 -39.18 -8.05 9.05
N SER A 2 -38.57 -9.23 9.13
CA SER A 2 -37.42 -9.45 10.02
C SER A 2 -36.24 -8.73 9.37
N ASN A 3 -35.82 -7.60 9.93
CA ASN A 3 -34.56 -6.97 9.55
C ASN A 3 -33.44 -7.94 9.94
N SER A 4 -32.98 -8.73 8.98
CA SER A 4 -31.72 -9.44 9.08
C SER A 4 -30.63 -8.37 9.13
N VAL A 5 -30.33 -7.88 10.32
CA VAL A 5 -29.08 -7.18 10.55
C VAL A 5 -28.03 -8.23 10.23
N PHE A 6 -27.38 -8.07 9.08
CA PHE A 6 -26.15 -8.79 8.75
C PHE A 6 -25.12 -8.29 9.76
N GLU A 7 -25.18 -8.79 10.99
CA GLU A 7 -24.13 -8.64 11.98
C GLU A 7 -22.96 -9.45 11.40
N ALA A 8 -22.15 -8.79 10.57
CA ALA A 8 -20.85 -9.31 10.20
C ALA A 8 -20.15 -9.58 11.52
N ARG A 9 -19.96 -10.87 11.86
CA ARG A 9 -19.31 -11.27 13.10
C ARG A 9 -18.03 -10.45 13.26
N ASP A 10 -17.79 -9.88 14.44
CA ASP A 10 -16.63 -9.02 14.69
C ASP A 10 -15.31 -9.67 14.23
N GLU A 11 -15.22 -10.99 14.30
CA GLU A 11 -14.12 -11.80 13.76
C GLU A 11 -13.84 -11.53 12.27
N VAL A 12 -14.87 -11.46 11.43
CA VAL A 12 -14.76 -11.22 9.98
C VAL A 12 -14.36 -9.77 9.70
N VAL A 13 -14.87 -8.83 10.49
CA VAL A 13 -14.50 -7.39 10.39
C VAL A 13 -13.04 -7.20 10.78
N ASN A 14 -12.60 -7.85 11.85
CA ASN A 14 -11.23 -7.81 12.33
C ASN A 14 -10.26 -8.48 11.34
N GLU A 15 -10.65 -9.59 10.72
CA GLU A 15 -9.87 -10.25 9.67
C GLU A 15 -9.73 -9.36 8.43
N ALA A 16 -10.82 -8.74 7.98
CA ALA A 16 -10.79 -7.81 6.86
C ALA A 16 -9.90 -6.58 7.16
N ALA A 17 -9.99 -6.03 8.38
CA ALA A 17 -9.13 -4.93 8.81
C ALA A 17 -7.64 -5.34 8.82
N ALA A 18 -7.32 -6.54 9.31
CA ALA A 18 -5.96 -7.08 9.29
C ALA A 18 -5.42 -7.31 7.87
N LEU A 19 -6.27 -7.72 6.92
CA LEU A 19 -5.89 -7.85 5.52
C LEU A 19 -5.61 -6.48 4.88
N CYS A 20 -6.46 -5.49 5.16
CA CYS A 20 -6.24 -4.11 4.73
C CYS A 20 -4.94 -3.54 5.30
N ALA A 21 -4.66 -3.77 6.58
CA ALA A 21 -3.43 -3.33 7.21
C ALA A 21 -2.17 -3.98 6.60
N ARG A 22 -2.20 -5.28 6.30
CA ARG A 22 -1.11 -5.95 5.58
C ARG A 22 -0.87 -5.39 4.18
N LEU A 23 -1.94 -5.07 3.45
CA LEU A 23 -1.80 -4.38 2.17
C LEU A 23 -1.15 -3.01 2.34
N LEU A 24 -1.48 -2.33 3.46
CA LEU A 24 -1.04 -0.97 3.75
C LEU A 24 0.37 -0.86 4.37
N GLU A 25 0.91 -1.94 4.94
CA GLU A 25 2.16 -1.94 5.74
C GLU A 25 3.34 -1.30 4.99
N LYS A 26 3.42 -1.52 3.67
CA LYS A 26 4.50 -1.00 2.81
C LYS A 26 4.58 0.53 2.77
N TRP A 27 3.53 1.22 3.22
CA TRP A 27 3.47 2.68 3.29
C TRP A 27 3.66 3.25 4.70
N PHE A 28 3.35 2.50 5.75
CA PHE A 28 3.34 2.98 7.13
C PHE A 28 4.50 2.48 8.01
N GLY A 29 5.32 1.55 7.51
CA GLY A 29 6.50 1.06 8.23
C GLY A 29 6.27 -0.21 9.04
N GLY A 30 5.03 -0.72 9.04
CA GLY A 30 4.61 -1.94 9.70
C GLY A 30 3.08 -2.10 9.63
N VAL A 31 2.59 -3.27 10.08
CA VAL A 31 1.15 -3.57 10.12
C VAL A 31 0.46 -2.76 11.21
N ASP A 32 1.09 -2.61 12.39
CA ASP A 32 0.52 -1.89 13.53
C ASP A 32 0.33 -0.41 13.22
N GLU A 33 1.30 0.22 12.55
CA GLU A 33 1.21 1.60 12.10
C GLU A 33 0.14 1.79 11.00
N ALA A 34 -0.08 0.77 10.17
CA ALA A 34 -1.14 0.78 9.16
C ALA A 34 -2.54 0.64 9.80
N ILE A 35 -2.70 -0.20 10.84
CA ILE A 35 -3.94 -0.30 11.62
C ILE A 35 -4.25 1.03 12.30
N ALA A 36 -3.27 1.62 13.00
CA ALA A 36 -3.45 2.90 13.68
C ALA A 36 -3.86 4.03 12.71
N ALA A 37 -3.27 4.05 11.50
CA ALA A 37 -3.64 5.03 10.47
C ALA A 37 -5.07 4.81 9.95
N LEU A 38 -5.49 3.55 9.75
CA LEU A 38 -6.85 3.17 9.36
C LEU A 38 -7.88 3.59 10.40
N GLU A 39 -7.63 3.29 11.68
CA GLU A 39 -8.51 3.64 12.80
C GLU A 39 -8.63 5.16 13.00
N ALA A 40 -7.54 5.90 12.77
CA ALA A 40 -7.54 7.36 12.84
C ALA A 40 -8.23 8.05 11.66
N GLY A 41 -8.69 7.29 10.65
CA GLY A 41 -9.28 7.85 9.42
C GLY A 41 -8.29 8.67 8.59
N GLN A 42 -6.98 8.50 8.84
CA GLN A 42 -5.90 9.28 8.23
C GLN A 42 -5.44 8.71 6.88
N VAL A 43 -6.04 7.59 6.44
CA VAL A 43 -5.67 6.94 5.19
C VAL A 43 -6.33 7.64 4.02
N ASP A 44 -5.71 8.74 3.57
CA ASP A 44 -6.01 9.31 2.26
C ASP A 44 -5.33 8.48 1.17
N LEU A 45 -6.13 7.86 0.31
CA LEU A 45 -5.66 7.08 -0.84
C LEU A 45 -4.80 7.91 -1.79
N ALA A 46 -5.03 9.23 -1.87
CA ALA A 46 -4.19 10.13 -2.66
C ALA A 46 -2.79 10.29 -2.07
N ASP A 47 -2.68 10.43 -0.74
CA ASP A 47 -1.38 10.49 -0.03
C ASP A 47 -0.62 9.17 -0.18
N LEU A 48 -1.30 8.03 -0.06
CA LEU A 48 -0.71 6.71 -0.30
C LEU A 48 -0.17 6.54 -1.73
N ALA A 49 -0.94 6.96 -2.73
CA ALA A 49 -0.52 6.92 -4.13
C ALA A 49 0.73 7.80 -4.35
N LEU A 50 0.75 9.00 -3.76
CA LEU A 50 1.89 9.90 -3.83
C LEU A 50 3.14 9.31 -3.16
N ARG A 51 3.00 8.75 -1.95
CA ARG A 51 4.10 8.05 -1.25
C ARG A 51 4.64 6.87 -2.06
N SER A 52 3.77 6.11 -2.72
CA SER A 52 4.16 5.03 -3.64
C SER A 52 5.02 5.56 -4.77
N HIS A 53 4.54 6.61 -5.43
CA HIS A 53 5.20 7.20 -6.58
C HIS A 53 6.58 7.74 -6.19
N ILE A 54 6.68 8.45 -5.06
CA ILE A 54 7.97 8.97 -4.55
C ILE A 54 8.95 7.83 -4.28
N LYS A 55 8.52 6.75 -3.60
CA LYS A 55 9.39 5.58 -3.34
C LYS A 55 9.89 4.95 -4.64
N GLN A 56 9.00 4.75 -5.61
CA GLN A 56 9.34 4.19 -6.91
C GLN A 56 10.33 5.10 -7.67
N ARG A 57 10.07 6.41 -7.72
CA ARG A 57 10.97 7.39 -8.37
C ARG A 57 12.35 7.38 -7.72
N LYS A 58 12.43 7.34 -6.38
CA LYS A 58 13.71 7.27 -5.67
C LYS A 58 14.48 5.99 -6.03
N ALA A 59 13.83 4.84 -6.05
CA ALA A 59 14.46 3.57 -6.44
C ALA A 59 14.98 3.61 -7.88
N MET A 60 14.18 4.14 -8.82
CA MET A 60 14.60 4.32 -10.22
C MET A 60 15.78 5.28 -10.35
N THR A 61 15.77 6.41 -9.64
CA THR A 61 16.89 7.36 -9.67
C THR A 61 18.18 6.75 -9.12
N VAL A 62 18.09 6.00 -8.01
CA VAL A 62 19.25 5.28 -7.45
C VAL A 62 19.75 4.21 -8.43
N SER A 63 18.85 3.43 -9.02
CA SER A 63 19.20 2.41 -10.03
C SER A 63 19.89 3.02 -11.25
N ALA A 64 19.32 4.12 -11.80
CA ALA A 64 19.90 4.84 -12.93
C ALA A 64 21.28 5.44 -12.60
N HIS A 65 21.47 5.95 -11.37
CA HIS A 65 22.74 6.51 -10.92
C HIS A 65 23.82 5.43 -10.70
N MET A 66 23.45 4.29 -10.13
CA MET A 66 24.39 3.20 -9.82
C MET A 66 24.70 2.31 -11.03
N ASN A 67 23.74 2.10 -11.93
CA ASN A 67 23.90 1.26 -13.11
C ASN A 67 22.91 1.65 -14.22
N ILE A 68 23.29 2.67 -15.01
CA ILE A 68 22.45 3.19 -16.09
C ILE A 68 22.13 2.15 -17.19
N GLN A 69 23.03 1.19 -17.43
CA GLN A 69 22.81 0.14 -18.43
C GLN A 69 21.79 -0.91 -17.95
N GLY A 70 21.87 -1.31 -16.68
CA GLY A 70 20.87 -2.18 -16.04
C GLY A 70 19.50 -1.52 -15.98
N PHE A 71 19.47 -0.26 -15.55
CA PHE A 71 18.25 0.55 -15.52
C PHE A 71 17.60 0.70 -16.90
N SER A 72 18.38 1.02 -17.94
CA SER A 72 17.87 1.16 -19.31
C SER A 72 17.21 -0.12 -19.82
N ARG A 73 17.77 -1.29 -19.50
CA ARG A 73 17.19 -2.58 -19.86
C ARG A 73 15.87 -2.86 -19.13
N GLU A 74 15.82 -2.57 -17.84
CA GLU A 74 14.64 -2.79 -17.00
C GLU A 74 13.47 -1.88 -17.42
N VAL A 75 13.74 -0.62 -17.76
CA VAL A 75 12.71 0.33 -18.24
C VAL A 75 12.25 -0.02 -19.65
N LEU A 76 13.17 -0.30 -20.59
CA LEU A 76 12.80 -0.63 -21.97
C LEU A 76 12.10 -1.99 -22.08
N GLY A 77 12.42 -2.94 -21.20
CA GLY A 77 11.74 -4.23 -21.13
C GLY A 77 10.30 -4.18 -20.61
N GLN A 78 9.88 -3.08 -19.98
CA GLN A 78 8.49 -2.87 -19.54
C GLN A 78 7.62 -2.18 -20.60
N VAL A 79 8.22 -1.65 -21.68
CA VAL A 79 7.53 -0.87 -22.73
C VAL A 79 7.28 -1.70 -24.01
N ALA A 80 7.77 -2.94 -24.07
CA ALA A 80 7.55 -3.90 -25.15
C ALA A 80 6.51 -4.96 -24.75
#